data_AF-A0A7V5WM40-F1
#
_entry.id   AF-A0A7V5WM40-F1
#
_cell.length_a   1.000
_cell.length_b   1.000
_cell.length_c   1.000
_cell.angle_alpha   90.00
_cell.angle_beta   90.00
_cell.angle_gamma   90.00
#
_symmetry.space_group_name_H-M   'P 1'
#
loop_
_entity.id
_entity.type
_entity.pdbx_description
1 polymer ?
#
loop_
_entity_poly.entity_id
_entity_poly.type
_entity_poly.pdbx_seq_one_letter_code
_entity_poly.pdbx_strand_id
1 'polypeptide(L)'
;MKHLIILLTIMLGFAAAIDMPAGSEQFYVVQGLFGEMQITQSACPIQDDFVNFACGTYPGTPQSFQQHLDAYIKVNLPGLRLNTDWFDNAGALVRDYVSAQGRYFFTYSPNGYIVVAFIPKQ
;
A
#
# COMPACT_ATOMS: atom_id res chain seq x y z
N MET A 1 -25.69 -45.72 22.85
CA MET A 1 -25.24 -44.33 23.08
C MET A 1 -23.71 -44.33 23.09
N LYS A 2 -23.10 -43.99 21.96
CA LYS A 2 -21.66 -43.80 21.80
C LYS A 2 -21.47 -42.51 21.03
N HIS A 3 -20.97 -41.49 21.73
CA HIS A 3 -20.61 -40.20 21.15
C HIS A 3 -19.33 -40.39 20.34
N LEU A 4 -19.41 -40.28 19.02
CA LEU A 4 -18.24 -40.12 18.17
C LEU A 4 -18.04 -38.61 17.96
N ILE A 5 -17.09 -38.06 18.71
CA ILE A 5 -16.60 -36.69 18.57
C ILE A 5 -15.82 -36.64 17.25
N ILE A 6 -16.41 -36.05 16.22
CA ILE A 6 -15.70 -35.68 15.00
C ILE A 6 -14.86 -34.45 15.37
N LEU A 7 -13.58 -34.68 15.63
CA LEU A 7 -12.58 -33.64 15.77
C LEU A 7 -12.37 -33.03 14.37
N LEU A 8 -13.11 -31.96 14.06
CA LEU A 8 -12.87 -31.17 12.86
C LEU A 8 -11.59 -30.37 13.12
N THR A 9 -10.46 -30.91 12.69
CA THR A 9 -9.19 -30.19 12.62
C THR A 9 -9.36 -29.08 11.59
N ILE A 10 -9.79 -27.91 12.06
CA ILE A 10 -9.80 -26.68 11.28
C ILE A 10 -8.33 -26.45 10.90
N MET A 11 -8.00 -26.75 9.64
CA MET A 11 -6.80 -26.21 9.03
C MET A 11 -6.95 -24.69 9.10
N LEU A 12 -6.25 -24.08 10.04
CA LEU A 12 -5.97 -22.66 10.06
C LEU A 12 -5.18 -22.39 8.78
N GLY A 13 -5.91 -22.10 7.71
CA GLY A 13 -5.36 -21.46 6.54
C GLY A 13 -4.85 -20.11 7.01
N PHE A 14 -3.56 -20.02 7.29
CA PHE A 14 -2.87 -18.75 7.33
C PHE A 14 -2.89 -18.22 5.90
N ALA A 15 -3.98 -17.56 5.53
CA ALA A 15 -4.02 -16.75 4.33
C ALA A 15 -3.06 -15.58 4.59
N ALA A 16 -1.79 -15.80 4.24
CA ALA A 16 -0.83 -14.74 4.05
C ALA A 16 -1.40 -13.72 3.07
N ALA A 17 -0.99 -12.47 3.24
CA ALA A 17 -1.47 -11.28 2.53
C ALA A 17 -1.88 -11.56 1.08
N ILE A 18 -3.04 -11.02 0.67
CA ILE A 18 -3.26 -10.78 -0.76
C ILE A 18 -2.43 -9.54 -1.08
N ASP A 19 -1.15 -9.76 -1.33
CA ASP A 19 -0.30 -8.78 -2.00
C ASP A 19 -1.01 -8.32 -3.29
N MET A 20 -0.74 -7.10 -3.73
CA MET A 20 -1.18 -6.63 -5.05
C MET A 20 -0.91 -7.73 -6.08
N PRO A 21 -1.90 -8.17 -6.88
CA PRO A 21 -1.74 -9.34 -7.72
C PRO A 21 -0.55 -9.13 -8.66
N ALA A 22 0.39 -10.09 -8.64
CA ALA A 22 1.53 -10.10 -9.54
C ALA A 22 1.02 -10.00 -10.99
N GLY A 23 1.59 -9.09 -11.78
CA GLY A 23 1.16 -8.83 -13.15
C GLY A 23 0.17 -7.65 -13.32
N SER A 24 -0.23 -7.00 -12.23
CA SER A 24 -1.01 -5.75 -12.28
C SER A 24 -0.11 -4.51 -12.37
N GLU A 25 -0.58 -3.43 -13.00
CA GLU A 25 0.16 -2.15 -13.07
C GLU A 25 0.53 -1.67 -11.66
N GLN A 26 -0.38 -1.85 -10.70
CA GLN A 26 -0.26 -1.47 -9.31
C GLN A 26 0.90 -2.20 -8.62
N PHE A 27 1.06 -3.50 -8.87
CA PHE A 27 2.15 -4.29 -8.32
C PHE A 27 3.52 -3.78 -8.79
N TYR A 28 3.66 -3.47 -10.08
CA TYR A 28 4.92 -2.96 -10.63
C TYR A 28 5.22 -1.53 -10.19
N VAL A 29 4.18 -0.69 -10.06
CA VAL A 29 4.28 0.66 -9.49
C VAL A 29 4.83 0.60 -8.06
N VAL A 30 4.28 -0.26 -7.21
CA VAL A 30 4.72 -0.39 -5.82
C VAL A 30 6.10 -1.02 -5.71
N GLN A 31 6.40 -2.08 -6.46
CA GLN A 31 7.72 -2.72 -6.45
C GLN A 31 8.83 -1.75 -6.88
N GLY A 32 8.59 -1.00 -7.97
CA GLY A 32 9.53 0.02 -8.43
C GLY A 32 9.70 1.15 -7.41
N LEU A 33 8.59 1.65 -6.85
CA LEU A 33 8.62 2.69 -5.82
C LEU A 33 9.42 2.25 -4.60
N PHE A 34 9.14 1.04 -4.08
CA PHE A 34 9.76 0.54 -2.86
C PHE A 34 11.24 0.27 -3.06
N GLY A 35 11.64 -0.26 -4.21
CA GLY A 35 13.04 -0.42 -4.58
C GLY A 35 13.79 0.90 -4.67
N GLU A 36 13.28 1.85 -5.47
CA GLU A 36 13.95 3.14 -5.70
C GLU A 36 14.01 4.02 -4.45
N MET A 37 12.95 4.00 -3.63
CA MET A 37 12.87 4.78 -2.39
C MET A 37 13.43 4.04 -1.17
N GLN A 38 13.97 2.83 -1.34
CA GLN A 38 14.50 2.00 -0.25
C GLN A 38 13.47 1.76 0.88
N ILE A 39 12.20 1.62 0.51
CA ILE A 39 11.13 1.29 1.45
C ILE A 39 11.24 -0.20 1.76
N THR A 40 11.43 -0.53 3.03
CA THR A 40 11.47 -1.92 3.47
C THR A 40 10.04 -2.46 3.54
N GLN A 41 9.70 -3.42 2.67
CA GLN A 41 8.36 -3.99 2.60
C GLN A 41 7.98 -4.70 3.90
N SER A 42 6.70 -4.59 4.28
CA SER A 42 6.12 -5.22 5.46
C SER A 42 4.65 -5.59 5.19
N ALA A 43 4.10 -6.51 5.97
CA ALA A 43 2.70 -6.87 5.85
C ALA A 43 1.79 -5.69 6.25
N CYS A 44 0.74 -5.44 5.46
CA CYS A 44 -0.29 -4.48 5.82
C CYS A 44 -1.21 -5.05 6.91
N PRO A 45 -1.52 -4.31 8.00
CA PRO A 45 -2.48 -4.74 9.02
C PRO A 45 -3.95 -4.48 8.61
N ILE A 46 -4.20 -4.11 7.36
CA ILE A 46 -5.50 -3.69 6.82
C ILE A 46 -5.78 -4.51 5.56
N GLN A 47 -7.05 -4.88 5.36
CA GLN A 47 -7.53 -5.62 4.20
C GLN A 47 -8.87 -5.03 3.72
N ASP A 48 -9.10 -5.04 2.41
CA ASP A 48 -10.34 -4.61 1.76
C ASP A 48 -10.51 -5.36 0.43
N ASP A 49 -11.75 -5.70 0.06
CA ASP A 49 -12.04 -6.48 -1.16
C ASP A 49 -11.88 -5.67 -2.45
N PHE A 50 -11.86 -4.34 -2.35
CA PHE A 50 -11.83 -3.40 -3.48
C PHE A 50 -10.55 -2.56 -3.52
N VAL A 51 -9.93 -2.32 -2.36
CA VAL A 51 -8.73 -1.50 -2.23
C VAL A 51 -7.49 -2.38 -2.13
N ASN A 52 -6.53 -2.13 -3.01
CA ASN A 52 -5.24 -2.81 -2.97
C ASN A 52 -4.26 -2.06 -2.06
N PHE A 53 -3.57 -2.76 -1.18
CA PHE A 53 -2.61 -2.15 -0.26
C PHE A 53 -1.19 -2.71 -0.45
N ALA A 54 -0.21 -1.84 -0.24
CA ALA A 54 1.18 -2.21 -0.01
C ALA A 54 1.76 -1.38 1.12
N CYS A 55 2.53 -2.00 2.00
CA CYS A 55 3.00 -1.36 3.21
C CYS A 55 4.49 -1.59 3.43
N GLY A 56 5.13 -0.63 4.08
CA GLY A 56 6.56 -0.71 4.36
C GLY A 56 7.03 0.34 5.35
N THR A 57 8.33 0.42 5.53
CA THR A 57 8.97 1.44 6.38
C THR A 57 9.98 2.23 5.56
N TYR A 58 9.90 3.55 5.65
CA TYR A 58 10.82 4.48 5.02
C TYR A 58 11.68 5.16 6.10
N PRO A 59 13.02 5.09 6.02
CA PRO A 59 13.90 5.56 7.09
C PRO A 59 14.09 7.09 7.14
N GLY A 60 13.37 7.85 6.31
CA GLY A 60 13.48 9.31 6.21
C GLY A 60 12.45 10.09 7.01
N THR A 61 12.21 11.34 6.59
CA THR A 61 11.21 12.24 7.18
C THR A 61 10.02 12.40 6.23
N PRO A 62 8.88 12.97 6.66
CA PRO A 62 7.78 13.26 5.74
C PRO A 62 8.23 14.10 4.53
N GLN A 63 9.13 15.06 4.76
CA GLN A 63 9.63 15.94 3.71
C GLN A 63 10.55 15.22 2.72
N SER A 64 11.46 14.36 3.18
CA SER A 64 12.29 13.58 2.25
C SER A 64 11.49 12.51 1.51
N PHE A 65 10.49 11.91 2.18
CA PHE A 65 9.52 11.01 1.53
C PHE A 65 8.78 11.72 0.39
N GLN A 66 8.25 12.93 0.66
CA GLN A 66 7.56 13.74 -0.33
C GLN A 66 8.45 14.04 -1.55
N GLN A 67 9.68 14.50 -1.31
CA GLN A 67 10.64 14.84 -2.37
C GLN A 67 11.00 13.62 -3.24
N HIS A 68 11.27 12.47 -2.62
CA HIS A 68 11.60 11.25 -3.35
C HIS A 68 10.39 10.69 -4.11
N LEU A 69 9.20 10.74 -3.52
CA LEU A 69 7.96 10.34 -4.20
C LEU A 69 7.69 11.23 -5.42
N ASP A 70 7.81 12.55 -5.29
CA ASP A 70 7.62 13.49 -6.40
C ASP A 70 8.63 13.24 -7.53
N ALA A 71 9.89 13.00 -7.19
CA ALA A 71 10.93 12.67 -8.16
C ALA A 71 10.61 11.34 -8.88
N TYR A 72 10.23 10.31 -8.13
CA TYR A 72 9.89 9.00 -8.69
C TYR A 72 8.67 9.09 -9.62
N ILE A 73 7.59 9.73 -9.19
CA ILE A 73 6.36 9.86 -9.99
C ILE A 73 6.63 10.62 -11.27
N LYS A 74 7.38 11.74 -11.20
CA LYS A 74 7.72 12.54 -12.37
C LYS A 74 8.46 11.74 -13.45
N VAL A 75 9.34 10.82 -13.05
CA VAL A 75 10.17 10.04 -13.98
C VAL A 75 9.45 8.79 -14.45
N ASN A 76 8.85 8.03 -13.54
CA ASN A 76 8.39 6.67 -13.80
C ASN A 76 6.89 6.59 -14.05
N LEU A 77 6.10 7.53 -13.51
CA LEU A 77 4.64 7.50 -13.51
C LEU A 77 4.02 8.81 -14.02
N PRO A 78 4.35 9.28 -15.25
CA PRO A 78 3.90 10.57 -15.75
C PRO A 78 2.36 10.69 -15.89
N GLY A 79 1.63 9.56 -15.86
CA GLY A 79 0.17 9.51 -15.85
C GLY A 79 -0.49 9.77 -14.49
N LEU A 80 0.28 9.77 -13.39
CA LEU A 80 -0.22 10.09 -12.05
C LEU A 80 -0.15 11.61 -11.83
N ARG A 81 -1.29 12.20 -11.48
CA ARG A 81 -1.40 13.63 -11.17
C ARG A 81 -1.79 13.82 -9.72
N LEU A 82 -1.06 14.67 -9.00
CA LEU A 82 -1.43 15.04 -7.64
C LEU A 82 -2.79 15.76 -7.68
N ASN A 83 -3.74 15.25 -6.91
CA ASN A 83 -5.05 15.87 -6.74
C ASN A 83 -5.07 16.75 -5.48
N THR A 84 -4.61 16.21 -4.35
CA THR A 84 -4.49 16.96 -3.09
C THR A 84 -3.50 16.27 -2.15
N ASP A 85 -2.99 17.01 -1.17
CA ASP A 85 -2.28 16.49 -0.02
C ASP A 85 -2.80 17.12 1.27
N TRP A 86 -2.70 16.37 2.36
CA TRP A 86 -3.11 16.82 3.68
C TRP A 86 -2.38 16.04 4.77
N PHE A 87 -2.51 16.50 6.01
CA PHE A 87 -2.17 15.71 7.19
C PHE A 87 -3.45 15.22 7.84
N ASP A 88 -3.52 13.93 8.16
CA ASP A 88 -4.65 13.40 8.92
C ASP A 88 -4.57 13.78 10.41
N ASN A 89 -5.59 13.40 11.18
CA ASN A 89 -5.66 13.71 12.61
C ASN A 89 -4.57 13.01 13.45
N ALA A 90 -3.92 11.97 12.91
CA ALA A 90 -2.80 11.27 13.52
C ALA A 90 -1.44 11.87 13.12
N GLY A 91 -1.44 12.90 12.27
CA GLY A 91 -0.23 13.55 11.76
C GLY A 91 0.44 12.79 10.62
N ALA A 92 -0.24 11.82 10.00
CA ALA A 92 0.27 11.17 8.80
C ALA A 92 0.09 12.10 7.59
N LEU A 93 1.15 12.26 6.80
CA LEU A 93 1.06 12.89 5.49
C LEU A 93 0.31 11.95 4.57
N VAL A 94 -0.73 12.43 3.90
CA VAL A 94 -1.47 11.71 2.87
C VAL A 94 -1.36 12.47 1.56
N ARG A 95 -0.95 11.77 0.51
CA ARG A 95 -0.85 12.33 -0.84
C ARG A 95 -1.72 11.52 -1.78
N ASP A 96 -2.68 12.22 -2.37
CA ASP A 96 -3.67 11.65 -3.26
C ASP A 96 -3.30 11.95 -4.72
N TYR A 97 -3.09 10.88 -5.49
CA TYR A 97 -2.81 10.93 -6.92
C TYR A 97 -3.90 10.23 -7.72
N VAL A 98 -4.29 10.83 -8.83
CA VAL A 98 -5.26 10.28 -9.77
C VAL A 98 -4.57 9.84 -11.06
N SER A 99 -4.99 8.70 -11.60
CA SER A 99 -4.59 8.21 -12.92
C SER A 99 -5.82 7.89 -13.77
N ALA A 100 -5.62 7.41 -15.00
CA ALA A 100 -6.73 6.94 -15.82
C ALA A 100 -7.39 5.66 -15.27
N GLN A 101 -6.64 4.87 -14.50
CA GLN A 101 -7.01 3.57 -13.97
C GLN A 101 -7.62 3.64 -12.57
N GLY A 102 -7.44 4.73 -11.83
CA GLY A 102 -7.91 4.83 -10.45
C GLY A 102 -7.24 5.95 -9.66
N ARG A 103 -7.14 5.73 -8.35
CA ARG A 103 -6.62 6.69 -7.38
C ARG A 103 -5.64 6.00 -6.44
N TYR A 104 -4.47 6.61 -6.27
CA TYR A 104 -3.44 6.19 -5.33
C TYR A 104 -3.44 7.11 -4.11
N PHE A 105 -3.32 6.53 -2.93
CA PHE A 105 -3.01 7.25 -1.70
C PHE A 105 -1.66 6.78 -1.18
N PHE A 106 -0.69 7.69 -1.13
CA PHE A 106 0.60 7.44 -0.49
C PHE A 106 0.57 8.10 0.88
N THR A 107 0.68 7.28 1.93
CA THR A 107 0.70 7.77 3.31
C THR A 107 2.09 7.61 3.90
N TYR A 108 2.50 8.61 4.68
CA TYR A 108 3.67 8.54 5.56
C TYR A 108 3.21 8.83 6.97
N SER A 109 3.33 7.85 7.86
CA SER A 109 3.04 8.01 9.28
C SER A 109 4.26 8.56 10.02
N PRO A 110 4.10 9.32 11.13
CA PRO A 110 5.22 9.92 11.87
C PRO A 110 6.31 8.94 12.32
N ASN A 111 5.98 7.65 12.47
CA ASN A 111 6.92 6.57 12.80
C ASN A 111 7.67 5.97 11.60
N GLY A 112 7.54 6.57 10.40
CA GLY A 112 8.17 6.08 9.17
C GLY A 112 7.38 5.00 8.43
N TYR A 113 6.21 4.62 8.92
CA TYR A 113 5.37 3.61 8.28
C TYR A 113 4.68 4.17 7.03
N ILE A 114 4.77 3.44 5.93
CA ILE A 114 4.22 3.79 4.62
C ILE A 114 3.05 2.87 4.30
N VAL A 115 1.96 3.44 3.82
CA VAL A 115 0.89 2.70 3.13
C VAL A 115 0.69 3.29 1.75
N VAL A 116 0.67 2.43 0.74
CA VAL A 116 0.20 2.75 -0.61
C VAL A 116 -1.11 2.03 -0.80
N ALA A 117 -2.20 2.79 -0.92
CA ALA A 117 -3.52 2.27 -1.27
C ALA A 117 -3.85 2.61 -2.71
N PHE A 118 -4.42 1.67 -3.46
CA PHE A 118 -4.95 1.91 -4.79
C PHE A 118 -6.43 1.52 -4.88
N ILE A 119 -7.26 2.48 -5.28
CA ILE A 119 -8.68 2.29 -5.56
C ILE A 119 -8.88 2.28 -7.08
N PRO A 120 -9.25 1.15 -7.69
CA PRO A 120 -9.56 1.08 -9.11
C PRO A 120 -10.75 1.98 -9.47
N LYS A 121 -10.71 2.58 -10.66
CA LYS A 121 -11.87 3.26 -11.23
C LYS A 121 -12.92 2.21 -11.61
N GLN A 122 -14.16 2.42 -11.18
CA GLN A 122 -15.32 1.61 -11.57
C GLN A 122 -15.83 1.96 -12.97
#